data_AF-A0ABD2ZRG7-F1
#
_entry.id   AF-A0ABD2ZRG7-F1
#
_cell.length_a   1.000
_cell.length_b   1.000
_cell.length_c   1.000
_cell.angle_alpha   90.00
_cell.angle_beta   90.00
_cell.angle_gamma   90.00
#
_symmetry.space_group_name_H-M   'P 1'
#
loop_
_entity.id
_entity.type
_entity.pdbx_description
1 polymer ?
#
loop_
_entity_poly.entity_id
_entity_poly.type
_entity_poly.pdbx_seq_one_letter_code
_entity_poly.pdbx_strand_id
1 'polypeptide(L)'
;MGQMHLAPFNNEFFPIWGIILLIVYGSVDSISSFTLGDNELWKKQALEYYFQFNSVCWLVISYWKQTDHIVLVTLLSFATLCKASERVLASQMSSKRGLVRKTKPVADFMKFEHQLSENPDPINNTGYKYVINWEYKHEKEFVKGILSEEVVTIESVWKCSGSLLNNDGDPDSKSKDTCLSFVLCNLLCSCFAGFPLPEYSQPQDKTWRFVKDGLLREGDSAEKPFRVIELELAFLYDIFYTKSALIFDTVIIRLIVVVLILVSDCYLAVVILGDYSETREILQILLFVISNWGKVIFLSNYVGRPFLQRSKLYETIVKFVCSIPRPKPWGRKLCQYSLLKSFNYKPSFLHNVFFWATFADHPGRKYKESSPVEVSKAVKAAVSRLDKGQ
;
A
#
# COMPACT_ATOMS: atom_id res chain seq x y z
N MET A 1 -23.99 24.66 14.54
CA MET A 1 -25.10 23.77 14.98
C MET A 1 -26.37 24.50 15.45
N GLY A 2 -26.34 25.79 15.83
CA GLY A 2 -27.50 26.49 16.39
C GLY A 2 -28.68 26.82 15.46
N GLN A 3 -28.56 26.68 14.13
CA GLN A 3 -29.65 26.99 13.20
C GLN A 3 -30.48 25.77 12.74
N MET A 4 -30.10 24.55 13.13
CA MET A 4 -30.75 23.33 12.62
C MET A 4 -32.12 23.07 13.29
N HIS A 5 -32.39 23.67 14.45
CA HIS A 5 -33.61 23.44 15.22
C HIS A 5 -34.79 24.34 14.87
N LEU A 6 -34.59 25.40 14.06
CA LEU A 6 -35.62 26.41 13.76
C LEU A 6 -36.03 26.46 12.28
N ALA A 7 -35.36 25.72 11.40
CA ALA A 7 -35.75 25.65 9.99
C ALA A 7 -36.86 24.61 9.81
N PRO A 8 -37.95 24.92 9.07
CA PRO A 8 -38.90 23.90 8.66
C PRO A 8 -38.17 22.77 7.91
N PHE A 9 -38.70 21.54 7.95
CA PHE A 9 -38.15 20.35 7.28
C PHE A 9 -37.84 20.54 5.76
N ASN A 10 -38.32 21.64 5.17
CA ASN A 10 -38.09 22.08 3.80
C ASN A 10 -36.91 23.06 3.66
N ASN A 11 -35.81 22.86 4.39
CA ASN A 11 -34.59 23.61 4.12
C ASN A 11 -33.85 22.98 2.93
N GLU A 12 -33.65 23.73 1.85
CA GLU A 12 -32.98 23.30 0.62
C GLU A 12 -31.54 22.82 0.86
N PHE A 13 -30.90 23.25 1.95
CA PHE A 13 -29.55 22.85 2.36
C PHE A 13 -29.51 21.60 3.26
N PHE A 14 -30.65 21.12 3.75
CA PHE A 14 -30.71 19.91 4.58
C PHE A 14 -29.97 18.70 3.96
N PRO A 15 -30.17 18.33 2.68
CA PRO A 15 -29.46 17.21 2.09
C PRO A 15 -27.93 17.42 2.05
N ILE A 16 -27.48 18.66 1.83
CA ILE A 16 -26.05 19.01 1.82
C ILE A 16 -25.44 18.79 3.20
N TRP A 17 -26.07 19.32 4.26
CA TRP A 17 -25.60 19.12 5.64
C TRP A 17 -25.63 17.65 6.06
N GLY A 18 -26.66 16.90 5.67
CA GLY A 18 -26.76 15.48 5.93
C GLY A 18 -25.59 14.70 5.33
N ILE A 19 -25.22 14.99 4.09
CA ILE A 19 -24.07 14.34 3.43
C ILE A 19 -22.75 14.78 4.05
N ILE A 20 -22.57 16.07 4.38
CA ILE A 20 -21.35 16.55 5.06
C ILE A 20 -21.15 15.80 6.39
N LEU A 21 -22.22 15.59 7.17
CA LEU A 21 -22.13 14.82 8.42
C LEU A 21 -21.74 13.35 8.16
N LEU A 22 -22.23 12.73 7.09
CA LEU A 22 -21.82 11.37 6.70
C LEU A 22 -20.36 11.31 6.24
N ILE A 23 -19.87 12.33 5.54
CA ILE A 23 -18.45 12.45 5.16
C ILE A 23 -17.58 12.59 6.40
N VAL A 24 -17.95 13.49 7.33
CA VAL A 24 -17.22 13.69 8.59
C VAL A 24 -17.21 12.38 9.39
N TYR A 25 -18.37 11.72 9.55
CA TYR A 25 -18.48 10.43 10.22
C TYR A 25 -17.56 9.37 9.58
N GLY A 26 -17.56 9.24 8.25
CA GLY A 26 -16.68 8.31 7.54
C GLY A 26 -15.19 8.68 7.61
N SER A 27 -14.85 9.96 7.79
CA SER A 27 -13.47 10.45 7.87
C SER A 27 -12.82 10.23 9.24
N VAL A 28 -13.59 10.37 10.32
CA VAL A 28 -13.15 10.13 11.70
C VAL A 28 -12.75 8.66 11.90
N ASP A 29 -13.40 7.76 11.16
CA ASP A 29 -13.32 6.31 11.28
C ASP A 29 -12.32 5.66 10.30
N SER A 30 -11.38 6.45 9.78
CA SER A 30 -10.51 6.14 8.65
C SER A 30 -9.40 5.12 8.90
N ILE A 31 -9.18 4.70 10.16
CA ILE A 31 -8.24 3.63 10.52
C ILE A 31 -8.82 2.29 10.07
N SER A 32 -8.08 1.56 9.22
CA SER A 32 -8.54 0.26 8.69
C SER A 32 -8.55 -0.85 9.76
N SER A 33 -7.63 -0.80 10.73
CA SER A 33 -7.60 -1.74 11.86
C SER A 33 -6.57 -1.36 12.94
N PHE A 34 -6.88 -1.66 14.21
CA PHE A 34 -5.92 -1.59 15.32
C PHE A 34 -5.26 -2.96 15.57
N THR A 35 -5.95 -4.04 15.21
CA THR A 35 -5.46 -5.42 15.28
C THR A 35 -5.81 -6.18 14.01
N LEU A 36 -5.04 -7.22 13.68
CA LEU A 36 -5.34 -8.14 12.57
C LEU A 36 -6.76 -8.74 12.65
N GLY A 37 -7.31 -8.88 13.87
CA GLY A 37 -8.67 -9.37 14.09
C GLY A 37 -9.75 -8.39 13.61
N ASP A 38 -9.48 -7.08 13.62
CA ASP A 38 -10.45 -6.08 13.19
C ASP A 38 -10.74 -6.17 11.69
N ASN A 39 -9.75 -6.58 10.89
CA ASN A 39 -9.91 -6.79 9.45
C ASN A 39 -10.94 -7.90 9.13
N GLU A 40 -11.16 -8.87 10.05
CA GLU A 40 -12.17 -9.92 9.89
C GLU A 40 -13.61 -9.39 10.07
N LEU A 41 -13.77 -8.21 10.68
CA LEU A 41 -15.06 -7.54 10.85
C LEU A 41 -15.55 -6.84 9.57
N TRP A 42 -14.88 -7.01 8.43
CA TRP A 42 -15.26 -6.42 7.15
C TRP A 42 -16.71 -6.71 6.74
N LYS A 43 -17.29 -7.85 7.16
CA LYS A 43 -18.71 -8.17 6.93
C LYS A 43 -19.67 -7.25 7.69
N LYS A 44 -19.31 -6.88 8.93
CA LYS A 44 -20.05 -5.90 9.72
C LYS A 44 -19.96 -4.53 9.07
N GLN A 45 -18.75 -4.12 8.66
CA GLN A 45 -18.53 -2.87 7.93
C GLN A 45 -19.27 -2.83 6.59
N ALA A 46 -19.38 -3.96 5.89
CA ALA A 46 -20.17 -4.08 4.66
C ALA A 46 -21.68 -3.90 4.91
N LEU A 47 -22.18 -4.39 6.05
CA LEU A 47 -23.57 -4.18 6.45
C LEU A 47 -23.84 -2.72 6.83
N GLU A 48 -22.93 -2.09 7.58
CA GLU A 48 -22.98 -0.65 7.87
C GLU A 48 -22.98 0.18 6.58
N TYR A 49 -22.11 -0.16 5.63
CA TYR A 49 -22.07 0.44 4.29
C TYR A 49 -23.40 0.26 3.55
N TYR A 50 -24.03 -0.92 3.62
CA TYR A 50 -25.34 -1.15 3.00
C TYR A 50 -26.40 -0.21 3.58
N PHE A 51 -26.46 -0.04 4.90
CA PHE A 51 -27.40 0.92 5.50
C PHE A 51 -27.09 2.36 5.12
N GLN A 52 -25.81 2.73 5.05
CA GLN A 52 -25.38 4.04 4.58
C GLN A 52 -25.80 4.29 3.12
N PHE A 53 -25.59 3.30 2.24
CA PHE A 53 -26.00 3.36 0.84
C PHE A 53 -27.50 3.59 0.68
N ASN A 54 -28.33 2.82 1.39
CA ASN A 54 -29.78 3.00 1.34
C ASN A 54 -30.21 4.37 1.87
N SER A 55 -29.57 4.86 2.93
CA SER A 55 -29.87 6.18 3.52
C SER A 55 -29.54 7.32 2.55
N VAL A 56 -28.39 7.24 1.85
CA VAL A 56 -27.97 8.21 0.83
C VAL A 56 -28.93 8.18 -0.37
N CYS A 57 -29.29 6.99 -0.86
CA CYS A 57 -30.25 6.84 -1.96
C CYS A 57 -31.61 7.42 -1.60
N TRP A 58 -32.12 7.14 -0.39
CA TRP A 58 -33.37 7.71 0.10
C TRP A 58 -33.32 9.23 0.12
N LEU A 59 -32.25 9.82 0.66
CA LEU A 59 -32.06 11.28 0.74
C LEU A 59 -32.03 11.92 -0.65
N VAL A 60 -31.30 11.35 -1.62
CA VAL A 60 -31.24 11.85 -3.01
C VAL A 60 -32.62 11.79 -3.69
N ILE A 61 -33.37 10.70 -3.50
CA ILE A 61 -34.71 10.52 -4.09
C ILE A 61 -35.70 11.52 -3.48
N SER A 62 -35.72 11.65 -2.16
CA SER A 62 -36.65 12.54 -1.45
C SER A 62 -36.48 14.01 -1.83
N TYR A 63 -35.24 14.45 -2.07
CA TYR A 63 -34.93 15.85 -2.37
C TYR A 63 -34.75 16.14 -3.87
N TRP A 64 -34.94 15.16 -4.77
CA TRP A 64 -34.65 15.28 -6.20
C TRP A 64 -35.30 16.50 -6.89
N LYS A 65 -36.53 16.86 -6.49
CA LYS A 65 -37.28 18.00 -7.04
C LYS A 65 -37.38 19.19 -6.07
N GLN A 66 -36.79 19.07 -4.88
CA GLN A 66 -37.00 20.02 -3.79
C GLN A 66 -35.78 20.92 -3.53
N THR A 67 -34.64 20.66 -4.19
CA THR A 67 -33.42 21.47 -4.06
C THR A 67 -32.88 21.84 -5.44
N ASP A 68 -32.49 23.11 -5.60
CA ASP A 68 -31.80 23.59 -6.80
C ASP A 68 -30.35 23.08 -6.88
N HIS A 69 -29.82 22.55 -5.77
CA HIS A 69 -28.45 22.04 -5.66
C HIS A 69 -28.35 20.51 -5.83
N ILE A 70 -29.28 19.88 -6.55
CA ILE A 70 -29.33 18.41 -6.68
C ILE A 70 -28.06 17.83 -7.32
N VAL A 71 -27.39 18.57 -8.20
CA VAL A 71 -26.09 18.18 -8.79
C VAL A 71 -25.01 18.09 -7.71
N LEU A 72 -24.95 19.05 -6.79
CA LEU A 72 -23.99 19.02 -5.68
C LEU A 72 -24.30 17.86 -4.73
N VAL A 73 -25.57 17.68 -4.38
CA VAL A 73 -26.05 16.60 -3.50
C VAL A 73 -25.69 15.23 -4.10
N THR A 74 -25.87 15.03 -5.41
CA THR A 74 -25.53 13.77 -6.08
C THR A 74 -24.03 13.53 -6.16
N LEU A 75 -23.21 14.54 -6.46
CA LEU A 75 -21.75 14.44 -6.46
C LEU A 75 -21.19 14.10 -5.08
N LEU A 76 -21.63 14.81 -4.04
CA LEU A 76 -21.23 14.55 -2.64
C LEU A 76 -21.66 13.16 -2.17
N SER A 77 -22.88 12.76 -2.54
CA SER A 77 -23.40 11.42 -2.25
C SER A 77 -22.52 10.34 -2.86
N PHE A 78 -22.18 10.48 -4.15
CA PHE A 78 -21.30 9.54 -4.84
C PHE A 78 -19.91 9.46 -4.19
N ALA A 79 -19.30 10.61 -3.89
CA ALA A 79 -18.00 10.66 -3.21
C ALA A 79 -18.03 9.96 -1.83
N THR A 80 -19.11 10.15 -1.07
CA THR A 80 -19.30 9.51 0.24
C THR A 80 -19.39 7.98 0.12
N LEU A 81 -20.15 7.49 -0.87
CA LEU A 81 -20.27 6.05 -1.13
C LEU A 81 -18.94 5.45 -1.60
N CYS A 82 -18.21 6.13 -2.48
CA CYS A 82 -16.87 5.70 -2.88
C CYS A 82 -15.95 5.58 -1.67
N LYS A 83 -15.84 6.61 -0.82
CA LYS A 83 -15.01 6.57 0.40
C LYS A 83 -15.40 5.46 1.37
N ALA A 84 -16.70 5.24 1.57
CA ALA A 84 -17.19 4.17 2.43
C ALA A 84 -16.89 2.78 1.84
N SER A 85 -17.01 2.62 0.51
CA SER A 85 -16.68 1.37 -0.19
C SER A 85 -15.19 1.04 -0.11
N GLU A 86 -14.30 2.04 -0.20
CA GLU A 86 -12.85 1.86 -0.05
C GLU A 86 -12.49 1.26 1.31
N ARG A 87 -13.17 1.69 2.39
CA ARG A 87 -12.96 1.14 3.74
C ARG A 87 -13.28 -0.35 3.78
N VAL A 88 -14.46 -0.73 3.27
CA VAL A 88 -14.91 -2.13 3.25
C VAL A 88 -13.95 -2.99 2.43
N LEU A 89 -13.53 -2.50 1.26
CA LEU A 89 -12.61 -3.21 0.39
C LEU A 89 -11.21 -3.34 1.01
N ALA A 90 -10.71 -2.31 1.68
CA ALA A 90 -9.40 -2.36 2.34
C ALA A 90 -9.36 -3.40 3.47
N SER A 91 -10.41 -3.43 4.31
CA SER A 91 -10.56 -4.46 5.35
C SER A 91 -10.75 -5.86 4.76
N GLN A 92 -11.53 -5.96 3.66
CA GLN A 92 -11.73 -7.24 2.98
C GLN A 92 -10.43 -7.77 2.38
N MET A 93 -9.61 -6.93 1.74
CA MET A 93 -8.31 -7.30 1.17
C MET A 93 -7.31 -7.74 2.24
N SER A 94 -7.32 -7.09 3.41
CA SER A 94 -6.44 -7.40 4.53
C SER A 94 -6.93 -8.53 5.43
N SER A 95 -8.17 -9.01 5.25
CA SER A 95 -8.69 -10.22 5.90
C SER A 95 -7.95 -11.48 5.45
N LYS A 96 -8.02 -12.57 6.23
CA LYS A 96 -7.39 -13.86 5.85
C LYS A 96 -7.84 -14.33 4.47
N ARG A 97 -9.13 -14.22 4.16
CA ARG A 97 -9.67 -14.62 2.85
C ARG A 97 -9.20 -13.70 1.74
N GLY A 98 -9.09 -12.40 2.00
CA GLY A 98 -8.53 -11.42 1.07
C GLY A 98 -7.07 -11.69 0.76
N LEU A 99 -6.27 -11.95 1.80
CA LEU A 99 -4.87 -12.31 1.70
C LEU A 99 -4.68 -13.58 0.84
N VAL A 100 -5.42 -14.64 1.14
CA VAL A 100 -5.42 -15.89 0.33
C VAL A 100 -5.76 -15.60 -1.13
N ARG A 101 -6.79 -14.79 -1.39
CA ARG A 101 -7.19 -14.45 -2.76
C ARG A 101 -6.08 -13.67 -3.50
N LYS A 102 -5.41 -12.73 -2.82
CA LYS A 102 -4.34 -11.90 -3.40
C LYS A 102 -3.06 -12.70 -3.65
N THR A 103 -2.69 -13.60 -2.75
CA THR A 103 -1.42 -14.33 -2.82
C THR A 103 -1.50 -15.63 -3.62
N LYS A 104 -2.69 -16.20 -3.80
CA LYS A 104 -2.88 -17.46 -4.54
C LYS A 104 -2.25 -17.45 -5.94
N PRO A 105 -2.47 -16.43 -6.80
CA PRO A 105 -1.88 -16.43 -8.15
C PRO A 105 -0.34 -16.36 -8.12
N VAL A 106 0.21 -15.61 -7.14
CA VAL A 106 1.66 -15.52 -6.93
C VAL A 106 2.22 -16.87 -6.52
N ALA A 107 1.56 -17.59 -5.60
CA ALA A 107 1.97 -18.92 -5.19
C ALA A 107 1.88 -19.95 -6.33
N ASP A 108 0.80 -19.92 -7.12
CA ASP A 108 0.63 -20.80 -8.28
C ASP A 108 1.72 -20.54 -9.34
N PHE A 109 2.04 -19.27 -9.59
CA PHE A 109 3.14 -18.87 -10.49
C PHE A 109 4.50 -19.33 -9.97
N MET A 110 4.79 -19.15 -8.69
CA MET A 110 6.04 -19.60 -8.07
C MET A 110 6.20 -21.12 -8.17
N LYS A 111 5.12 -21.87 -7.97
CA LYS A 111 5.14 -23.34 -8.12
C LYS A 111 5.47 -23.76 -9.55
N PHE A 112 4.92 -23.07 -10.53
CA PHE A 112 5.23 -23.31 -11.94
C PHE A 112 6.68 -22.93 -12.27
N GLU A 113 7.14 -21.76 -11.87
CA GLU A 113 8.51 -21.31 -12.14
C GLU A 113 9.57 -22.21 -11.52
N HIS A 114 9.34 -22.66 -10.30
CA HIS A 114 10.27 -23.52 -9.58
C HIS A 114 10.53 -24.83 -10.33
N GLN A 115 9.56 -25.33 -11.10
CA GLN A 115 9.73 -26.54 -11.93
C GLN A 115 10.59 -26.31 -13.19
N LEU A 116 10.76 -25.06 -13.62
CA LEU A 116 11.44 -24.67 -14.86
C LEU A 116 12.84 -24.08 -14.64
N SER A 117 13.18 -23.72 -13.41
CA SER A 117 14.40 -22.99 -13.09
C SER A 117 15.61 -23.94 -12.95
N GLU A 118 16.53 -23.92 -13.91
CA GLU A 118 17.82 -24.59 -13.83
C GLU A 118 18.94 -23.61 -13.43
N ASN A 119 19.67 -23.89 -12.35
CA ASN A 119 20.85 -23.16 -11.85
C ASN A 119 20.68 -21.62 -11.69
N PRO A 120 19.97 -21.16 -10.63
CA PRO A 120 19.80 -19.74 -10.36
C PRO A 120 21.10 -19.07 -9.87
N ASP A 121 21.34 -17.82 -10.33
CA ASP A 121 22.42 -16.96 -9.84
C ASP A 121 21.85 -15.81 -8.98
N PRO A 122 22.13 -15.80 -7.67
CA PRO A 122 21.58 -14.84 -6.71
C PRO A 122 22.21 -13.45 -6.78
N ILE A 123 23.34 -13.28 -7.47
CA ILE A 123 24.00 -11.97 -7.59
C ILE A 123 23.28 -11.11 -8.63
N ASN A 124 22.96 -11.70 -9.77
CA ASN A 124 22.26 -11.04 -10.86
C ASN A 124 20.74 -11.23 -10.81
N ASN A 125 20.22 -11.95 -9.80
CA ASN A 125 18.83 -12.39 -9.70
C ASN A 125 18.34 -13.16 -10.93
N THR A 126 19.25 -13.79 -11.68
CA THR A 126 18.90 -14.57 -12.86
C THR A 126 18.40 -15.94 -12.43
N GLY A 127 17.27 -16.38 -12.98
CA GLY A 127 16.59 -17.59 -12.52
C GLY A 127 15.74 -17.41 -11.25
N TYR A 128 15.63 -16.19 -10.73
CA TYR A 128 14.64 -15.80 -9.72
C TYR A 128 13.56 -14.96 -10.39
N LYS A 129 12.50 -15.60 -10.88
CA LYS A 129 11.38 -14.86 -11.49
C LYS A 129 10.27 -14.69 -10.46
N TYR A 130 10.49 -13.87 -9.44
CA TYR A 130 9.40 -13.50 -8.54
C TYR A 130 8.62 -12.30 -9.07
N VAL A 131 7.30 -12.33 -8.99
CA VAL A 131 6.41 -11.30 -9.56
C VAL A 131 6.36 -10.04 -8.69
N ILE A 132 6.52 -8.88 -9.32
CA ILE A 132 6.39 -7.56 -8.67
C ILE A 132 5.04 -6.94 -8.97
N ASN A 133 4.60 -6.94 -10.22
CA ASN A 133 3.32 -6.34 -10.60
C ASN A 133 2.39 -7.43 -11.10
N TRP A 134 1.37 -7.75 -10.30
CA TRP A 134 0.27 -8.60 -10.72
C TRP A 134 -0.91 -7.69 -11.06
N GLU A 135 -1.05 -7.27 -12.31
CA GLU A 135 -2.32 -6.65 -12.73
C GLU A 135 -3.42 -7.73 -12.64
N TYR A 136 -4.52 -7.43 -11.93
CA TYR A 136 -5.73 -8.28 -11.85
C TYR A 136 -6.23 -8.78 -13.21
N LYS A 137 -5.87 -8.07 -14.28
CA LYS A 137 -6.16 -8.40 -15.68
C LYS A 137 -5.63 -9.78 -16.10
N HIS A 138 -4.57 -10.30 -15.47
CA HIS A 138 -3.93 -11.56 -15.83
C HIS A 138 -4.46 -12.82 -15.12
N GLU A 139 -5.41 -12.71 -14.18
CA GLU A 139 -6.03 -13.88 -13.51
C GLU A 139 -6.71 -14.83 -14.52
N LYS A 140 -7.25 -14.28 -15.62
CA LYS A 140 -7.87 -15.07 -16.70
C LYS A 140 -6.89 -15.61 -17.74
N GLU A 141 -5.73 -14.98 -17.90
CA GLU A 141 -4.72 -15.37 -18.90
C GLU A 141 -3.80 -16.46 -18.36
N PHE A 142 -3.53 -16.46 -17.06
CA PHE A 142 -2.70 -17.47 -16.40
C PHE A 142 -3.32 -18.88 -16.43
N VAL A 143 -4.66 -18.98 -16.42
CA VAL A 143 -5.39 -20.26 -16.61
C VAL A 143 -5.06 -20.92 -17.96
N LYS A 144 -4.51 -20.17 -18.94
CA LYS A 144 -4.16 -20.68 -20.26
C LYS A 144 -2.68 -21.08 -20.42
N GLY A 145 -1.86 -21.01 -19.37
CA GLY A 145 -0.46 -21.47 -19.43
C GLY A 145 0.47 -20.64 -20.31
N ILE A 146 0.05 -19.43 -20.69
CA ILE A 146 0.88 -18.49 -21.46
C ILE A 146 1.58 -17.57 -20.45
N LEU A 147 2.91 -17.66 -20.35
CA LEU A 147 3.73 -16.61 -19.75
C LEU A 147 3.61 -15.40 -20.67
N SER A 148 2.65 -14.50 -20.39
CA SER A 148 2.62 -13.22 -21.08
C SER A 148 3.94 -12.50 -20.84
N GLU A 149 4.58 -12.04 -21.92
CA GLU A 149 5.80 -11.20 -21.91
C GLU A 149 5.64 -9.90 -21.09
N GLU A 150 4.42 -9.61 -20.61
CA GLU A 150 4.05 -8.42 -19.84
C GLU A 150 4.23 -8.56 -18.31
N VAL A 151 4.54 -9.75 -17.77
CA VAL A 151 4.72 -9.91 -16.31
C VAL A 151 6.08 -9.38 -15.85
N VAL A 152 6.07 -8.32 -15.03
CA VAL A 152 7.28 -7.73 -14.46
C VAL A 152 7.78 -8.57 -13.28
N THR A 153 8.97 -9.13 -13.42
CA THR A 153 9.63 -9.99 -12.42
C THR A 153 10.87 -9.31 -11.83
N ILE A 154 11.38 -9.82 -10.71
CA ILE A 154 12.61 -9.31 -10.11
C ILE A 154 13.83 -9.47 -11.05
N GLU A 155 13.86 -10.54 -11.84
CA GLU A 155 14.85 -10.75 -12.89
C GLU A 155 14.80 -9.63 -13.94
N SER A 156 13.61 -9.19 -14.37
CA SER A 156 13.50 -8.09 -15.34
C SER A 156 13.94 -6.75 -14.77
N VAL A 157 13.79 -6.52 -13.46
CA VAL A 157 14.34 -5.33 -12.78
C VAL A 157 15.86 -5.34 -12.79
N TRP A 158 16.50 -6.50 -12.56
CA TRP A 158 17.96 -6.61 -12.54
C TRP A 158 18.58 -6.56 -13.94
N LYS A 159 17.89 -7.10 -14.95
CA LYS A 159 18.30 -7.05 -16.36
C LYS A 159 17.99 -5.71 -17.06
N CYS A 160 17.28 -4.79 -16.40
CA CYS A 160 16.89 -3.54 -17.01
C CYS A 160 18.11 -2.65 -17.28
N SER A 161 18.39 -2.37 -18.57
CA SER A 161 19.48 -1.49 -19.02
C SER A 161 19.12 0.01 -18.97
N GLY A 162 17.95 0.36 -18.44
CA GLY A 162 17.51 1.74 -18.34
C GLY A 162 18.38 2.57 -17.40
N SER A 163 18.58 3.85 -17.71
CA SER A 163 19.40 4.80 -16.96
C SER A 163 18.98 5.03 -15.51
N LEU A 164 17.77 4.61 -15.10
CA LEU A 164 17.34 4.66 -13.69
C LEU A 164 17.83 3.49 -12.85
N LEU A 165 18.04 2.32 -13.47
CA LEU A 165 18.36 1.07 -12.80
C LEU A 165 19.76 0.55 -13.16
N ASN A 166 20.46 1.25 -14.05
CA ASN A 166 21.88 1.03 -14.31
C ASN A 166 22.73 1.55 -13.13
N ASN A 167 24.04 1.27 -13.17
CA ASN A 167 24.97 1.65 -12.10
C ASN A 167 25.09 3.18 -11.91
N ASP A 168 24.80 3.97 -12.94
CA ASP A 168 24.84 5.45 -12.88
C ASP A 168 23.59 6.05 -12.20
N GLY A 169 22.43 5.41 -12.40
CA GLY A 169 21.13 5.84 -11.85
C GLY A 169 20.84 5.34 -10.45
N ASP A 170 21.35 4.16 -10.09
CA ASP A 170 21.14 3.53 -8.78
C ASP A 170 22.45 2.96 -8.19
N PRO A 171 23.44 3.82 -7.87
CA PRO A 171 24.77 3.38 -7.44
C PRO A 171 24.74 2.54 -6.15
N ASP A 172 23.77 2.80 -5.26
CA ASP A 172 23.60 2.06 -4.00
C ASP A 172 22.63 0.87 -4.12
N SER A 173 22.14 0.55 -5.33
CA SER A 173 21.08 -0.44 -5.59
C SER A 173 19.81 -0.22 -4.74
N LYS A 174 19.53 1.02 -4.35
CA LYS A 174 18.43 1.38 -3.46
C LYS A 174 17.09 1.11 -4.13
N SER A 175 16.93 1.46 -5.40
CA SER A 175 15.68 1.25 -6.14
C SER A 175 15.42 -0.24 -6.38
N LYS A 176 16.48 -0.97 -6.75
CA LYS A 176 16.47 -2.44 -6.86
C LYS A 176 16.07 -3.12 -5.55
N ASP A 177 16.65 -2.68 -4.42
CA ASP A 177 16.30 -3.17 -3.08
C ASP A 177 14.82 -2.93 -2.72
N THR A 178 14.22 -1.82 -3.17
CA THR A 178 12.81 -1.54 -2.90
C THR A 178 11.89 -2.53 -3.63
N CYS A 179 12.16 -2.82 -4.89
CA CYS A 179 11.45 -3.85 -5.64
C CYS A 179 11.65 -5.24 -5.01
N LEU A 180 12.87 -5.55 -4.56
CA LEU A 180 13.17 -6.81 -3.88
C LEU A 180 12.41 -6.94 -2.56
N SER A 181 12.40 -5.89 -1.74
CA SER A 181 11.70 -5.89 -0.45
C SER A 181 10.19 -6.12 -0.63
N PHE A 182 9.61 -5.59 -1.71
CA PHE A 182 8.22 -5.81 -2.06
C PHE A 182 7.95 -7.28 -2.44
N VAL A 183 8.85 -7.89 -3.22
CA VAL A 183 8.77 -9.31 -3.57
C VAL A 183 8.84 -10.21 -2.33
N LEU A 184 9.79 -9.95 -1.43
CA LEU A 184 9.93 -10.69 -0.17
C LEU A 184 8.68 -10.54 0.71
N CYS A 185 8.10 -9.34 0.74
CA CYS A 185 6.83 -9.11 1.44
C CYS A 185 5.70 -9.99 0.86
N ASN A 186 5.60 -10.12 -0.46
CA ASN A 186 4.59 -10.97 -1.10
C ASN A 186 4.84 -12.47 -0.82
N LEU A 187 6.10 -12.91 -0.77
CA LEU A 187 6.48 -14.26 -0.35
C LEU A 187 6.05 -14.54 1.09
N LEU A 188 6.33 -13.59 2.00
CA LEU A 188 5.93 -13.67 3.39
C LEU A 188 4.39 -13.69 3.56
N CYS A 189 3.67 -12.85 2.81
CA CYS A 189 2.21 -12.88 2.74
C CYS A 189 1.67 -14.23 2.25
N SER A 190 2.37 -14.89 1.32
CA SER A 190 1.98 -16.21 0.81
C SER A 190 2.13 -17.28 1.90
N CYS A 191 3.17 -17.17 2.73
CA CYS A 191 3.34 -18.01 3.92
C CYS A 191 2.20 -17.78 4.93
N PHE A 192 1.84 -16.53 5.21
CA PHE A 192 0.71 -16.20 6.10
C PHE A 192 -0.65 -16.70 5.57
N ALA A 193 -0.82 -16.76 4.25
CA ALA A 193 -1.99 -17.34 3.61
C ALA A 193 -2.03 -18.87 3.64
N GLY A 194 -0.98 -19.53 4.15
CA GLY A 194 -0.90 -20.98 4.26
C GLY A 194 -0.49 -21.69 2.97
N PHE A 195 0.05 -20.97 1.99
CA PHE A 195 0.62 -21.59 0.81
C PHE A 195 2.04 -22.08 1.13
N PRO A 196 2.34 -23.38 1.00
CA PRO A 196 3.70 -23.86 1.16
C PRO A 196 4.54 -23.27 0.02
N LEU A 197 5.69 -22.67 0.37
CA LEU A 197 6.68 -22.31 -0.64
C LEU A 197 7.10 -23.61 -1.36
N PRO A 198 7.04 -23.65 -2.71
CA PRO A 198 7.49 -24.81 -3.48
C PRO A 198 8.93 -25.23 -3.13
N GLU A 199 9.73 -24.24 -2.77
CA GLU A 199 11.12 -24.31 -2.29
C GLU A 199 11.31 -25.10 -0.98
N TYR A 200 10.22 -25.48 -0.28
CA TYR A 200 10.29 -26.27 0.95
C TYR A 200 10.31 -27.79 0.69
N SER A 201 9.95 -28.24 -0.52
CA SER A 201 9.86 -29.67 -0.87
C SER A 201 11.16 -30.25 -1.41
N GLN A 202 12.08 -29.38 -1.87
CA GLN A 202 13.46 -29.68 -2.20
C GLN A 202 14.35 -28.89 -1.23
N PRO A 203 15.45 -29.46 -0.71
CA PRO A 203 16.10 -28.95 0.48
C PRO A 203 16.71 -27.57 0.22
N GLN A 204 16.06 -26.52 0.73
CA GLN A 204 16.57 -25.20 1.16
C GLN A 204 17.56 -24.41 0.27
N ASP A 205 18.08 -24.92 -0.84
CA ASP A 205 19.22 -24.33 -1.54
C ASP A 205 18.87 -23.05 -2.31
N LYS A 206 17.73 -22.98 -3.01
CA LYS A 206 17.42 -21.80 -3.86
C LYS A 206 17.20 -20.53 -3.03
N THR A 207 16.36 -20.60 -2.00
CA THR A 207 16.05 -19.46 -1.10
C THR A 207 17.22 -19.15 -0.18
N TRP A 208 17.90 -20.17 0.35
CA TRP A 208 19.07 -19.97 1.20
C TRP A 208 20.25 -19.37 0.43
N ARG A 209 20.53 -19.84 -0.79
CA ARG A 209 21.56 -19.24 -1.65
C ARG A 209 21.20 -17.81 -2.03
N PHE A 210 19.92 -17.50 -2.24
CA PHE A 210 19.47 -16.13 -2.43
C PHE A 210 19.81 -15.24 -1.22
N VAL A 211 19.49 -15.69 0.00
CA VAL A 211 19.76 -14.94 1.22
C VAL A 211 21.26 -14.82 1.50
N LYS A 212 21.99 -15.93 1.43
CA LYS A 212 23.42 -15.99 1.75
C LYS A 212 24.29 -15.30 0.71
N ASP A 213 24.15 -15.68 -0.55
CA ASP A 213 25.05 -15.25 -1.63
C ASP A 213 24.57 -13.95 -2.31
N GLY A 214 23.26 -13.65 -2.24
CA GLY A 214 22.66 -12.43 -2.77
C GLY A 214 22.51 -11.31 -1.72
N LEU A 215 21.74 -11.55 -0.66
CA LEU A 215 21.36 -10.51 0.31
C LEU A 215 22.46 -10.23 1.36
N LEU A 216 23.15 -11.27 1.82
CA LEU A 216 24.24 -11.23 2.82
C LEU A 216 25.64 -11.32 2.19
N ARG A 217 25.75 -10.95 0.92
CA ARG A 217 26.97 -11.06 0.12
C ARG A 217 28.18 -10.43 0.83
N GLU A 218 29.29 -11.15 0.78
CA GLU A 218 30.58 -10.71 1.30
C GLU A 218 31.11 -9.50 0.52
N GLY A 219 31.44 -8.41 1.22
CA GLY A 219 31.91 -7.15 0.63
C GLY A 219 30.83 -6.07 0.44
N ASP A 220 29.54 -6.42 0.55
CA ASP A 220 28.47 -5.42 0.59
C ASP A 220 28.37 -4.76 1.98
N SER A 221 27.84 -3.53 2.02
CA SER A 221 27.58 -2.86 3.30
C SER A 221 26.61 -3.67 4.15
N ALA A 222 26.94 -3.89 5.43
CA ALA A 222 26.05 -4.53 6.41
C ALA A 222 24.72 -3.78 6.60
N GLU A 223 24.55 -2.60 5.98
CA GLU A 223 23.30 -1.83 6.00
C GLU A 223 22.27 -2.33 4.97
N LYS A 224 22.70 -2.98 3.87
CA LYS A 224 21.82 -3.47 2.79
C LYS A 224 20.78 -4.49 3.24
N PRO A 225 21.13 -5.62 3.90
CA PRO A 225 20.13 -6.61 4.34
C PRO A 225 19.11 -6.01 5.30
N PHE A 226 19.56 -5.18 6.25
CA PHE A 226 18.67 -4.49 7.17
C PHE A 226 17.76 -3.49 6.46
N ARG A 227 18.24 -2.80 5.44
CA ARG A 227 17.44 -1.90 4.62
C ARG A 227 16.32 -2.65 3.90
N VAL A 228 16.62 -3.82 3.34
CA VAL A 228 15.62 -4.66 2.66
C VAL A 228 14.57 -5.17 3.65
N ILE A 229 14.99 -5.70 4.80
CA ILE A 229 14.08 -6.18 5.85
C ILE A 229 13.22 -5.05 6.44
N GLU A 230 13.82 -3.87 6.69
CA GLU A 230 13.09 -2.70 7.19
C GLU A 230 11.98 -2.26 6.20
N LEU A 231 12.24 -2.36 4.90
CA LEU A 231 11.25 -2.06 3.84
C LEU A 231 10.20 -3.15 3.69
N GLU A 232 10.60 -4.43 3.74
CA GLU A 232 9.70 -5.58 3.69
C GLU A 232 8.66 -5.48 4.81
N LEU A 233 9.10 -5.24 6.04
CA LEU A 233 8.22 -5.06 7.19
C LEU A 233 7.32 -3.82 7.06
N ALA A 234 7.80 -2.76 6.40
CA ALA A 234 6.98 -1.58 6.13
C ALA A 234 5.85 -1.91 5.14
N PHE A 235 6.15 -2.62 4.06
CA PHE A 235 5.13 -3.10 3.12
C PHE A 235 4.13 -4.03 3.80
N LEU A 236 4.61 -4.94 4.66
CA LEU A 236 3.75 -5.86 5.39
C LEU A 236 2.79 -5.11 6.33
N TYR A 237 3.30 -4.12 7.05
CA TYR A 237 2.49 -3.25 7.88
C TYR A 237 1.44 -2.52 7.03
N ASP A 238 1.86 -1.95 5.91
CA ASP A 238 0.96 -1.23 5.02
C ASP A 238 -0.15 -2.13 4.46
N ILE A 239 0.13 -3.41 4.18
CA ILE A 239 -0.87 -4.40 3.71
C ILE A 239 -1.94 -4.68 4.77
N PHE A 240 -1.54 -4.81 6.04
CA PHE A 240 -2.48 -5.23 7.10
C PHE A 240 -3.18 -4.06 7.79
N TYR A 241 -2.53 -2.91 7.89
CA TYR A 241 -2.96 -1.82 8.77
C TYR A 241 -3.23 -0.51 8.03
N THR A 242 -2.94 -0.42 6.72
CA THR A 242 -3.20 0.80 5.95
C THR A 242 -4.04 0.53 4.71
N LYS A 243 -4.61 1.59 4.14
CA LYS A 243 -5.33 1.54 2.85
C LYS A 243 -4.39 1.46 1.63
N SER A 244 -3.07 1.51 1.83
CA SER A 244 -2.07 1.64 0.75
C SER A 244 -2.10 0.49 -0.26
N ALA A 245 -2.38 -0.73 0.21
CA ALA A 245 -2.52 -1.88 -0.67
C ALA A 245 -3.72 -1.76 -1.63
N LEU A 246 -4.82 -1.13 -1.21
CA LEU A 246 -5.99 -0.89 -2.06
C LEU A 246 -5.74 0.25 -3.06
N ILE A 247 -4.98 1.27 -2.64
CA ILE A 247 -4.62 2.41 -3.50
C ILE A 247 -3.78 1.93 -4.68
N PHE A 248 -2.91 0.94 -4.48
CA PHE A 248 -2.12 0.31 -5.54
C PHE A 248 -3.00 -0.28 -6.65
N ASP A 249 -4.12 -0.94 -6.30
CA ASP A 249 -5.00 -1.62 -7.26
C ASP A 249 -6.02 -0.68 -7.95
N THR A 250 -6.28 0.52 -7.41
CA THR A 250 -7.43 1.37 -7.80
C THR A 250 -7.09 2.83 -8.12
N VAL A 251 -5.83 3.12 -8.49
CA VAL A 251 -5.32 4.49 -8.74
C VAL A 251 -6.23 5.34 -9.64
N ILE A 252 -6.73 4.78 -10.76
CA ILE A 252 -7.56 5.52 -11.73
C ILE A 252 -8.92 5.91 -11.13
N ILE A 253 -9.59 4.95 -10.48
CA ILE A 253 -10.88 5.19 -9.80
C ILE A 253 -10.70 6.28 -8.74
N ARG A 254 -9.58 6.24 -8.03
CA ARG A 254 -9.26 7.23 -7.00
C ARG A 254 -9.02 8.63 -7.57
N LEU A 255 -8.34 8.75 -8.71
CA LEU A 255 -8.18 10.04 -9.39
C LEU A 255 -9.53 10.64 -9.78
N ILE A 256 -10.46 9.82 -10.28
CA ILE A 256 -11.83 10.24 -10.59
C ILE A 256 -12.54 10.73 -9.32
N VAL A 257 -12.50 9.95 -8.23
CA VAL A 257 -13.14 10.32 -6.96
C VAL A 257 -12.57 11.63 -6.41
N VAL A 258 -11.24 11.83 -6.46
CA VAL A 258 -10.62 13.09 -6.01
C VAL A 258 -11.03 14.27 -6.88
N VAL A 259 -11.11 14.12 -8.20
CA VAL A 259 -11.61 15.18 -9.08
C VAL A 259 -13.06 15.54 -8.74
N LEU A 260 -13.93 14.54 -8.49
CA LEU A 260 -15.32 14.77 -8.12
C LEU A 260 -15.44 15.52 -6.77
N ILE A 261 -14.60 15.17 -5.79
CA ILE A 261 -14.53 15.87 -4.50
C ILE A 261 -14.07 17.33 -4.71
N LEU A 262 -12.97 17.55 -5.43
CA LEU A 262 -12.46 18.90 -5.70
C LEU A 262 -13.48 19.78 -6.43
N VAL A 263 -14.22 19.24 -7.41
CA VAL A 263 -15.28 19.97 -8.11
C VAL A 263 -16.41 20.33 -7.16
N SER A 264 -16.83 19.37 -6.33
CA SER A 264 -17.87 19.56 -5.33
C SER A 264 -17.47 20.62 -4.28
N ASP A 265 -16.23 20.60 -3.81
CA ASP A 265 -15.72 21.55 -2.81
C ASP A 265 -15.56 22.95 -3.40
N CYS A 266 -15.10 23.06 -4.65
CA CYS A 266 -15.10 24.34 -5.37
C CYS A 266 -16.51 24.93 -5.44
N TYR A 267 -17.51 24.11 -5.76
CA TYR A 267 -18.90 24.54 -5.79
C TYR A 267 -19.40 24.96 -4.40
N LEU A 268 -19.11 24.17 -3.36
CA LEU A 268 -19.48 24.50 -1.98
C LEU A 268 -18.82 25.80 -1.48
N ALA A 269 -17.55 26.02 -1.81
CA ALA A 269 -16.80 27.22 -1.42
C ALA A 269 -17.36 28.49 -2.09
N VAL A 270 -17.72 28.40 -3.38
CA VAL A 270 -18.37 29.49 -4.13
C VAL A 270 -19.77 29.79 -3.59
N VAL A 271 -20.53 28.76 -3.17
CA VAL A 271 -21.93 28.92 -2.76
C VAL A 271 -22.10 29.28 -1.29
N ILE A 272 -21.26 28.78 -0.37
CA ILE A 272 -21.55 28.82 1.07
C ILE A 272 -20.54 29.61 1.90
N LEU A 273 -19.22 29.40 1.73
CA LEU A 273 -18.27 29.78 2.80
C LEU A 273 -17.25 30.86 2.45
N GLY A 274 -17.02 31.20 1.18
CA GLY A 274 -16.07 32.28 0.81
C GLY A 274 -14.62 32.05 1.27
N ASP A 275 -14.34 30.93 1.93
CA ASP A 275 -13.05 30.57 2.48
C ASP A 275 -12.75 29.09 2.16
N TYR A 276 -11.58 28.87 1.58
CA TYR A 276 -11.18 27.65 0.89
C TYR A 276 -10.31 26.80 1.82
N SER A 277 -10.66 25.54 2.08
CA SER A 277 -9.85 24.69 2.98
C SER A 277 -9.83 23.20 2.66
N GLU A 278 -9.33 22.75 1.50
CA GLU A 278 -9.12 21.30 1.25
C GLU A 278 -7.79 20.97 0.57
N THR A 279 -6.70 20.91 1.38
CA THR A 279 -5.37 20.43 0.93
C THR A 279 -5.12 18.95 1.23
N ARG A 280 -6.04 18.25 1.92
CA ARG A 280 -5.77 16.92 2.51
C ARG A 280 -5.78 15.77 1.50
N GLU A 281 -6.72 15.71 0.57
CA GLU A 281 -6.81 14.63 -0.43
C GLU A 281 -5.66 14.69 -1.45
N ILE A 282 -5.33 15.90 -1.91
CA ILE A 282 -4.18 16.14 -2.79
C ILE A 282 -2.89 15.74 -2.08
N LEU A 283 -2.76 16.14 -0.81
CA LEU A 283 -1.64 15.73 0.03
C LEU A 283 -1.58 14.20 0.14
N GLN A 284 -2.68 13.50 0.37
CA GLN A 284 -2.69 12.04 0.47
C GLN A 284 -2.24 11.34 -0.82
N ILE A 285 -2.65 11.82 -1.99
CA ILE A 285 -2.15 11.30 -3.29
C ILE A 285 -0.66 11.58 -3.43
N LEU A 286 -0.22 12.81 -3.14
CA LEU A 286 1.18 13.19 -3.22
C LEU A 286 2.05 12.31 -2.30
N LEU A 287 1.59 12.07 -1.08
CA LEU A 287 2.22 11.20 -0.10
C LEU A 287 2.30 9.75 -0.59
N PHE A 288 1.24 9.23 -1.23
CA PHE A 288 1.25 7.90 -1.84
C PHE A 288 2.23 7.81 -3.02
N VAL A 289 2.25 8.79 -3.92
CA VAL A 289 3.18 8.87 -5.06
C VAL A 289 4.63 8.83 -4.59
N ILE A 290 4.94 9.51 -3.48
CA ILE A 290 6.27 9.59 -2.87
C ILE A 290 6.58 8.36 -1.99
N SER A 291 5.57 7.59 -1.59
CA SER A 291 5.71 6.42 -0.73
C SER A 291 6.50 5.29 -1.40
N ASN A 292 6.88 4.27 -0.61
CA ASN A 292 7.54 3.09 -1.14
C ASN A 292 6.64 2.33 -2.14
N TRP A 293 5.31 2.36 -1.97
CA TRP A 293 4.36 1.77 -2.92
C TRP A 293 4.40 2.49 -4.28
N GLY A 294 4.34 3.82 -4.26
CA GLY A 294 4.46 4.64 -5.47
C GLY A 294 5.76 4.34 -6.21
N LYS A 295 6.88 4.26 -5.48
CA LYS A 295 8.19 3.89 -6.05
C LYS A 295 8.15 2.52 -6.75
N VAL A 296 7.56 1.49 -6.14
CA VAL A 296 7.40 0.16 -6.77
C VAL A 296 6.55 0.25 -8.04
N ILE A 297 5.45 1.00 -8.05
CA ILE A 297 4.60 1.20 -9.24
C ILE A 297 5.39 1.89 -10.37
N PHE A 298 6.11 2.96 -10.06
CA PHE A 298 6.88 3.69 -11.08
C PHE A 298 8.00 2.83 -11.64
N LEU A 299 8.72 2.09 -10.78
CA LEU A 299 9.79 1.19 -11.21
C LEU A 299 9.25 -0.01 -11.99
N SER A 300 8.13 -0.61 -11.58
CA SER A 300 7.54 -1.74 -12.31
C SER A 300 7.04 -1.32 -13.69
N ASN A 301 6.38 -0.16 -13.80
CA ASN A 301 5.95 0.40 -15.09
C ASN A 301 7.15 0.76 -15.98
N TYR A 302 8.21 1.35 -15.43
CA TYR A 302 9.45 1.63 -16.16
C TYR A 302 10.06 0.35 -16.77
N VAL A 303 10.10 -0.73 -15.99
CA VAL A 303 10.67 -2.01 -16.44
C VAL A 303 9.77 -2.72 -17.43
N GLY A 304 8.45 -2.73 -17.20
CA GLY A 304 7.49 -3.44 -18.04
C GLY A 304 7.17 -2.76 -19.38
N ARG A 305 7.48 -1.46 -19.54
CA ARG A 305 7.07 -0.68 -20.72
C ARG A 305 8.28 -0.01 -21.39
N PRO A 306 8.81 -0.57 -22.49
CA PRO A 306 9.98 -0.02 -23.19
C PRO A 306 9.82 1.44 -23.67
N PHE A 307 8.59 1.88 -23.97
CA PHE A 307 8.36 3.28 -24.35
C PHE A 307 8.58 4.27 -23.20
N LEU A 308 8.33 3.85 -21.95
CA LEU A 308 8.59 4.69 -20.76
C LEU A 308 10.08 4.87 -20.51
N GLN A 309 10.91 3.88 -20.89
CA GLN A 309 12.37 3.99 -20.81
C GLN A 309 12.94 5.02 -21.79
N ARG A 310 12.25 5.28 -22.91
CA ARG A 310 12.64 6.30 -23.88
C ARG A 310 12.17 7.71 -23.50
N SER A 311 11.23 7.82 -22.57
CA SER A 311 10.65 9.10 -22.16
C SER A 311 11.50 9.77 -21.08
N LYS A 312 12.26 10.81 -21.47
CA LYS A 312 13.05 11.63 -20.54
C LYS A 312 12.19 12.26 -19.43
N LEU A 313 10.94 12.61 -19.75
CA LEU A 313 10.01 13.21 -18.79
C LEU A 313 9.64 12.20 -17.71
N TYR A 314 9.28 10.98 -18.10
CA TYR A 314 8.98 9.90 -17.15
C TYR A 314 10.21 9.57 -16.30
N GLU A 315 11.37 9.44 -16.93
CA GLU A 315 12.63 9.18 -16.24
C GLU A 315 12.93 10.24 -15.17
N THR A 316 12.75 11.51 -15.51
CA THR A 316 12.95 12.64 -14.59
C THR A 316 12.00 12.57 -13.40
N ILE A 317 10.72 12.25 -13.63
CA ILE A 317 9.72 12.08 -12.57
C ILE A 317 10.13 10.94 -11.63
N VAL A 318 10.45 9.76 -12.18
CA VAL A 318 10.82 8.60 -11.37
C VAL A 318 12.11 8.88 -10.59
N LYS A 319 13.11 9.52 -11.22
CA LYS A 319 14.35 9.93 -10.54
C LYS A 319 14.06 10.88 -9.37
N PHE A 320 13.20 11.87 -9.57
CA PHE A 320 12.77 12.79 -8.52
C PHE A 320 12.09 12.05 -7.37
N VAL A 321 11.08 11.22 -7.67
CA VAL A 321 10.34 10.43 -6.67
C VAL A 321 11.28 9.51 -5.88
N CYS A 322 12.18 8.79 -6.56
CA CYS A 322 13.14 7.89 -5.93
C CYS A 322 14.18 8.63 -5.08
N SER A 323 14.56 9.85 -5.47
CA SER A 323 15.52 10.70 -4.73
C SER A 323 14.97 11.22 -3.41
N ILE A 324 13.64 11.35 -3.27
CA ILE A 324 13.04 11.81 -2.02
C ILE A 324 13.38 10.81 -0.90
N PRO A 325 13.94 11.29 0.23
CA PRO A 325 14.37 10.44 1.32
C PRO A 325 13.21 9.60 1.84
N ARG A 326 13.50 8.32 2.07
CA ARG A 326 12.52 7.37 2.58
C ARG A 326 12.17 7.77 4.01
N PRO A 327 10.89 7.97 4.36
CA PRO A 327 10.52 8.06 5.75
C PRO A 327 11.00 6.77 6.42
N LYS A 328 11.85 6.86 7.45
CA LYS A 328 12.35 5.69 8.15
C LYS A 328 11.13 4.97 8.74
N PRO A 329 10.76 3.78 8.21
CA PRO A 329 9.53 3.13 8.62
C PRO A 329 9.67 2.63 10.05
N TRP A 330 10.88 2.29 10.49
CA TRP A 330 11.13 1.80 11.85
C TRP A 330 12.03 2.76 12.61
N GLY A 331 11.79 2.92 13.91
CA GLY A 331 12.63 3.72 14.81
C GLY A 331 14.05 3.16 15.01
N ARG A 332 14.48 2.16 14.23
CA ARG A 332 15.71 1.36 14.40
C ARG A 332 15.85 0.69 15.76
N LYS A 333 14.72 0.47 16.42
CA LYS A 333 14.70 -0.23 17.69
C LYS A 333 14.02 -1.58 17.50
N LEU A 334 14.73 -2.65 17.84
CA LEU A 334 14.11 -3.96 17.93
C LEU A 334 13.36 -4.01 19.26
N CYS A 335 12.05 -4.22 19.19
CA CYS A 335 11.28 -4.64 20.35
C CYS A 335 11.22 -6.17 20.36
N GLN A 336 11.26 -6.79 21.54
CA GLN A 336 11.20 -8.25 21.72
C GLN A 336 9.80 -8.84 21.49
N TYR A 337 9.05 -8.36 20.49
CA TYR A 337 7.67 -8.80 20.24
C TYR A 337 7.58 -9.87 19.15
N SER A 338 6.64 -10.80 19.33
CA SER A 338 6.13 -11.61 18.24
C SER A 338 5.13 -10.76 17.44
N LEU A 339 5.42 -10.56 16.15
CA LEU A 339 4.61 -9.84 15.16
C LEU A 339 3.11 -10.22 15.22
N LEU A 340 2.82 -11.46 15.65
CA LEU A 340 1.50 -12.08 15.68
C LEU A 340 0.71 -11.86 16.98
N LYS A 341 1.34 -11.46 18.10
CA LYS A 341 0.69 -11.40 19.44
C LYS A 341 0.36 -9.99 19.93
N SER A 342 1.11 -8.97 19.54
CA SER A 342 0.85 -7.59 19.95
C SER A 342 1.66 -6.63 19.09
N PHE A 343 1.00 -5.75 18.34
CA PHE A 343 1.65 -4.81 17.43
C PHE A 343 1.36 -3.35 17.80
N ASN A 344 2.10 -2.83 18.79
CA ASN A 344 2.10 -1.40 19.10
C ASN A 344 3.27 -0.74 18.36
N TYR A 345 2.99 -0.28 17.14
CA TYR A 345 3.93 0.48 16.32
C TYR A 345 3.83 1.98 16.65
N LYS A 346 4.98 2.64 16.90
CA LYS A 346 5.08 4.10 17.02
C LYS A 346 5.93 4.65 15.87
N PRO A 347 5.31 5.20 14.81
CA PRO A 347 6.04 5.68 13.65
C PRO A 347 7.01 6.82 14.00
N SER A 348 8.04 7.02 13.18
CA SER A 348 8.88 8.21 13.27
C SER A 348 8.04 9.48 12.99
N PHE A 349 8.41 10.63 13.56
CA PHE A 349 7.64 11.88 13.39
C PHE A 349 7.34 12.21 11.91
N LEU A 350 8.31 11.98 11.01
CA LEU A 350 8.09 12.17 9.57
C LEU A 350 7.12 11.15 8.98
N HIS A 351 7.18 9.87 9.38
CA HIS A 351 6.18 8.89 8.96
C HIS A 351 4.79 9.21 9.55
N ASN A 352 4.73 9.75 10.78
CA ASN A 352 3.51 10.27 11.37
C ASN A 352 2.95 11.45 10.56
N VAL A 353 3.77 12.40 10.14
CA VAL A 353 3.31 13.52 9.31
C VAL A 353 2.86 13.04 7.93
N PHE A 354 3.54 12.04 7.36
CA PHE A 354 3.25 11.50 6.02
C PHE A 354 2.07 10.50 5.99
N PHE A 355 1.71 9.83 7.09
CA PHE A 355 0.65 8.81 7.10
C PHE A 355 -0.40 9.00 8.19
N TRP A 356 -0.08 9.69 9.29
CA TRP A 356 -0.95 9.82 10.48
C TRP A 356 -1.48 11.24 10.74
N ALA A 357 -0.87 12.31 10.20
CA ALA A 357 -1.29 13.69 10.51
C ALA A 357 -2.68 14.04 9.97
N THR A 358 -3.25 13.21 9.09
CA THR A 358 -4.65 13.30 8.64
C THR A 358 -5.59 12.34 9.36
N PHE A 359 -5.10 11.45 10.22
CA PHE A 359 -5.84 10.34 10.84
C PHE A 359 -5.47 10.23 12.32
N ALA A 360 -5.94 11.18 13.12
CA ALA A 360 -5.67 11.21 14.56
C ALA A 360 -6.54 10.18 15.30
N ASP A 361 -5.92 9.13 15.83
CA ASP A 361 -6.25 8.66 17.18
C ASP A 361 -5.08 7.90 17.83
N HIS A 362 -4.71 8.28 19.06
CA HIS A 362 -3.58 7.65 19.76
C HIS A 362 -3.97 6.25 20.25
N PRO A 363 -3.17 5.19 19.97
CA PRO A 363 -3.45 3.88 20.55
C PRO A 363 -3.42 3.98 22.08
N GLY A 364 -4.53 3.57 22.70
CA GLY A 364 -4.71 3.57 24.15
C GLY A 364 -3.61 2.77 24.85
N ARG A 365 -2.90 3.42 25.78
CA ARG A 365 -1.88 2.83 26.64
C ARG A 365 -2.45 1.67 27.45
N LYS A 366 -2.31 0.42 27.01
CA LYS A 366 -2.70 -0.75 27.83
C LYS A 366 -1.68 -1.87 27.98
N TYR A 367 -0.46 -1.75 27.44
CA TYR A 367 0.58 -2.77 27.67
C TYR A 367 1.89 -2.14 28.16
N LYS A 368 2.48 -2.72 29.21
CA LYS A 368 3.80 -2.35 29.74
C LYS A 368 4.86 -2.72 28.68
N GLU A 369 5.45 -1.71 28.06
CA GLU A 369 6.47 -1.87 27.02
C GLU A 369 7.86 -2.08 27.64
N SER A 370 8.63 -3.03 27.08
CA SER A 370 10.07 -3.15 27.35
C SER A 370 10.83 -2.06 26.58
N SER A 371 11.86 -1.48 27.18
CA SER A 371 12.62 -0.38 26.56
C SER A 371 13.21 -0.80 25.20
N PRO A 372 12.87 -0.10 24.11
CA PRO A 372 13.29 -0.50 22.77
C PRO A 372 14.80 -0.27 22.56
N VAL A 373 15.52 -1.28 22.05
CA VAL A 373 17.00 -1.27 21.90
C VAL A 373 17.39 -0.88 20.49
N GLU A 374 18.21 0.17 20.35
CA GLU A 374 18.69 0.63 19.03
C GLU A 374 19.71 -0.35 18.44
N VAL A 375 19.48 -0.76 17.19
CA VAL A 375 20.40 -1.66 16.47
C VAL A 375 21.59 -0.83 15.96
N SER A 376 22.66 -0.80 16.75
CA SER A 376 23.88 -0.09 16.40
C SER A 376 24.54 -0.67 15.15
N LYS A 377 25.37 0.12 14.45
CA LYS A 377 26.15 -0.36 13.29
C LYS A 377 27.03 -1.57 13.65
N ALA A 378 27.53 -1.63 14.89
CA ALA A 378 28.31 -2.75 15.38
C ALA A 378 27.47 -4.03 15.47
N VAL A 379 26.21 -3.96 15.90
CA VAL A 379 25.29 -5.11 15.91
C VAL A 379 24.97 -5.57 14.49
N LYS A 380 24.72 -4.64 13.56
CA LYS A 380 24.49 -4.99 12.14
C LYS A 380 25.69 -5.72 11.53
N ALA A 381 26.90 -5.21 11.81
CA ALA A 381 28.14 -5.85 11.39
C ALA A 381 28.37 -7.21 12.06
N ALA A 382 28.01 -7.36 13.34
CA ALA A 382 28.14 -8.62 14.07
C ALA A 382 27.16 -9.69 13.57
N VAL A 383 25.90 -9.34 13.29
CA VAL A 383 24.91 -10.27 12.71
C VAL A 383 25.33 -10.74 11.32
N SER A 384 25.84 -9.84 10.49
CA SER A 384 26.42 -10.19 9.19
C SER A 384 27.64 -11.13 9.29
N ARG A 385 28.29 -11.21 10.47
CA ARG A 385 29.41 -12.11 10.75
C ARG A 385 28.97 -13.42 11.44
N LEU A 386 27.96 -13.38 12.31
CA LEU A 386 27.46 -14.53 13.09
C LEU A 386 26.80 -15.59 12.21
N ASP A 387 26.13 -15.19 11.14
CA ASP A 387 25.51 -16.12 10.18
C ASP A 387 26.56 -16.90 9.33
N LYS A 388 27.85 -16.63 9.56
CA LYS A 388 28.97 -17.21 8.82
C LYS A 388 29.74 -18.30 9.58
N GLY A 389 29.27 -18.73 10.75
CA GLY A 389 29.85 -19.89 11.47
C GLY A 389 31.31 -19.70 11.87
N GLN A 390 31.58 -18.67 12.68
CA GLN A 390 32.77 -18.62 13.55
C GLN A 390 32.36 -18.74 15.01
#